data_AF-A0A1A7RCI1-F1
#
_entry.id   AF-A0A1A7RCI1-F1
#
_cell.length_a   1.000
_cell.length_b   1.000
_cell.length_c   1.000
_cell.angle_alpha   90.00
_cell.angle_beta   90.00
_cell.angle_gamma   90.00
#
_symmetry.space_group_name_H-M   'P 1'
#
loop_
_entity.id
_entity.type
_entity.pdbx_description
1 polymer ?
#
loop_
_entity_poly.entity_id
_entity_poly.type
_entity_poly.pdbx_seq_one_letter_code
_entity_poly.pdbx_strand_id
1 'polypeptide(L)'
;MSEPNRQAIDTIRGYLYQFDNTILQILNHEDENASFTVEGIEDIDIEQIGCETVAIQCKYYEKSDFTPSKIKEAIVWMVKDFSKRVKDGKELIQYKLFGHYKSGQDKILLPISIAYLKESLLTSKTQEKEDKPSVTTKIHEELSLNDENLELFLSKLTLNIDGQSLDQQHESILQKLSELNICTSGDAEFFYAKSIYIIRNLAKNQLETERKITKSRFIGDLKYSKKMIFDHWYLERVSGERYSKSIRKRYFNNTQSKFNRFFLIDASGIDYYEIKNLLKSISHKWSNQHAVRQVEKFCPYVYLHNFKDEDLCKIKKELISENFLIEDGYYYKGSSFDPKLFIRDVVDYGNPYRVFLKIINDLDDFNQLHQEKISNKYIYQMYSKNPFIDIDDSFDIYFSNLDCLRGMICE
;
A
#
# COMPACT_ATOMS: atom_id res chain seq x y z
N MET A 1 -25.02 13.77 -41.19
CA MET A 1 -25.19 13.21 -39.84
C MET A 1 -23.90 12.50 -39.48
N SER A 2 -23.10 13.04 -38.56
CA SER A 2 -21.93 12.33 -38.05
C SER A 2 -22.42 11.13 -37.25
N GLU A 3 -21.93 9.93 -37.58
CA GLU A 3 -22.18 8.74 -36.77
C GLU A 3 -21.84 9.03 -35.31
N PRO A 4 -22.69 8.67 -34.33
CA PRO A 4 -22.35 8.83 -32.92
C PRO A 4 -21.08 8.04 -32.63
N ASN A 5 -20.03 8.75 -32.25
CA ASN A 5 -18.76 8.14 -31.90
C ASN A 5 -18.97 7.23 -30.69
N ARG A 6 -18.98 5.90 -30.90
CA ARG A 6 -19.24 4.88 -29.88
C ARG A 6 -18.09 4.70 -28.87
N GLN A 7 -17.05 5.52 -28.96
CA GLN A 7 -15.88 5.42 -28.12
C GLN A 7 -16.16 5.97 -26.71
N ALA A 8 -15.88 5.17 -25.67
CA ALA A 8 -16.10 5.54 -24.27
C ALA A 8 -14.98 6.41 -23.66
N ILE A 9 -14.26 7.18 -24.49
CA ILE A 9 -13.06 7.93 -24.07
C ILE A 9 -13.39 8.92 -22.95
N ASP A 10 -14.46 9.70 -23.12
CA ASP A 10 -14.84 10.74 -22.15
C ASP A 10 -15.30 10.13 -20.82
N THR A 11 -15.98 8.99 -20.87
CA THR A 11 -16.37 8.22 -19.67
C THR A 11 -15.15 7.70 -18.92
N ILE A 12 -14.16 7.13 -19.62
CA ILE A 12 -12.91 6.64 -19.01
C ILE A 12 -12.14 7.80 -18.37
N ARG A 13 -12.01 8.93 -19.08
CA ARG A 13 -11.37 10.15 -18.54
C ARG A 13 -12.09 10.67 -17.30
N GLY A 14 -13.42 10.62 -17.28
CA GLY A 14 -14.23 10.97 -16.11
C GLY A 14 -13.89 10.13 -14.87
N TYR A 15 -13.84 8.80 -15.02
CA TYR A 15 -13.46 7.91 -13.92
C TYR A 15 -12.02 8.12 -13.46
N LEU A 16 -11.07 8.31 -14.38
CA LEU A 16 -9.69 8.62 -14.00
C LEU A 16 -9.61 9.94 -13.22
N TYR A 17 -10.36 10.95 -13.63
CA TYR A 17 -10.40 12.26 -12.97
C TYR A 17 -10.93 12.17 -11.54
N GLN A 18 -11.97 11.36 -11.37
CA GLN A 18 -12.49 11.03 -10.06
C GLN A 18 -11.45 10.31 -9.20
N PHE A 19 -10.82 9.25 -9.71
CA PHE A 19 -9.85 8.48 -8.95
C PHE A 19 -8.61 9.29 -8.58
N ASP A 20 -8.09 10.10 -9.49
CA ASP A 20 -6.99 11.02 -9.21
C ASP A 20 -7.39 12.01 -8.10
N ASN A 21 -8.60 12.58 -8.16
CA ASN A 21 -9.07 13.48 -7.13
C ASN A 21 -9.22 12.75 -5.78
N THR A 22 -9.73 11.52 -5.76
CA THR A 22 -9.79 10.68 -4.56
C THR A 22 -8.40 10.51 -3.94
N ILE A 23 -7.40 10.18 -4.75
CA ILE A 23 -6.01 10.02 -4.29
C ILE A 23 -5.50 11.34 -3.72
N LEU A 24 -5.71 12.47 -4.41
CA LEU A 24 -5.30 13.78 -3.91
C LEU A 24 -6.01 14.17 -2.61
N GLN A 25 -7.31 13.89 -2.47
CA GLN A 25 -8.03 14.14 -1.22
C GLN A 25 -7.40 13.33 -0.07
N ILE A 26 -7.09 12.05 -0.30
CA ILE A 26 -6.45 11.19 0.71
C ILE A 26 -5.05 11.69 1.07
N LEU A 27 -4.19 11.95 0.08
CA LEU A 27 -2.80 12.33 0.29
C LEU A 27 -2.65 13.70 0.98
N ASN A 28 -3.55 14.65 0.68
CA ASN A 28 -3.51 16.00 1.24
C ASN A 28 -4.24 16.14 2.57
N HIS A 29 -5.03 15.15 3.00
CA HIS A 29 -5.78 15.25 4.25
C HIS A 29 -4.83 15.24 5.45
N GLU A 30 -5.05 16.10 6.44
CA GLU A 30 -4.16 16.20 7.60
C GLU A 30 -4.33 15.03 8.58
N ASP A 31 -5.57 14.60 8.80
CA ASP A 31 -5.88 13.47 9.68
C ASP A 31 -5.63 12.12 9.00
N GLU A 32 -4.75 11.31 9.59
CA GLU A 32 -4.42 9.95 9.16
C GLU A 32 -5.57 8.95 9.35
N ASN A 33 -6.51 9.22 10.26
CA ASN A 33 -7.65 8.35 10.52
C ASN A 33 -8.93 8.79 9.79
N ALA A 34 -8.88 9.91 9.07
CA ALA A 34 -9.97 10.33 8.21
C ALA A 34 -10.33 9.22 7.24
N SER A 35 -11.63 9.04 7.03
CA SER A 35 -12.14 7.98 6.21
C SER A 35 -12.73 8.50 4.92
N PHE A 36 -12.43 7.79 3.84
CA PHE A 36 -12.82 8.13 2.48
C PHE A 36 -13.67 7.00 1.92
N THR A 37 -14.89 7.31 1.51
CA THR A 37 -15.78 6.37 0.82
C THR A 37 -15.78 6.71 -0.66
N VAL A 38 -15.41 5.74 -1.49
CA VAL A 38 -15.42 5.89 -2.95
C VAL A 38 -16.80 5.50 -3.46
N GLU A 39 -17.40 6.31 -4.34
CA GLU A 39 -18.75 6.09 -4.90
C GLU A 39 -19.86 6.07 -3.82
N GLY A 40 -19.78 6.92 -2.80
CA GLY A 40 -20.74 7.01 -1.70
C GLY A 40 -22.02 7.79 -2.05
N ILE A 41 -22.30 8.85 -1.30
CA ILE A 41 -23.38 9.81 -1.57
C ILE A 41 -23.11 10.52 -2.90
N GLU A 42 -21.88 11.01 -3.07
CA GLU A 42 -21.34 11.48 -4.34
C GLU A 42 -20.12 10.61 -4.70
N ASP A 43 -19.38 11.00 -5.73
CA ASP A 43 -18.20 10.26 -6.21
C ASP A 43 -17.15 9.96 -5.10
N ILE A 44 -17.00 10.86 -4.11
CA ILE A 44 -16.09 10.73 -2.97
C ILE A 44 -16.72 11.35 -1.72
N ASP A 45 -16.82 10.60 -0.62
CA ASP A 45 -17.22 11.16 0.68
C ASP A 45 -16.06 11.12 1.68
N ILE A 46 -15.84 12.23 2.37
CA ILE A 46 -14.79 12.38 3.38
C ILE A 46 -15.45 12.57 4.74
N GLU A 47 -15.24 11.61 5.65
CA GLU A 47 -15.65 11.72 7.05
C GLU A 47 -14.51 12.33 7.87
N GLN A 48 -14.75 13.52 8.42
CA GLN A 48 -13.79 14.29 9.20
C GLN A 48 -14.01 14.13 10.71
N ILE A 49 -13.06 14.65 11.48
CA ILE A 49 -13.16 14.75 12.94
C ILE A 49 -14.39 15.59 13.29
N GLY A 50 -15.22 15.08 14.22
CA GLY A 50 -16.45 15.74 14.63
C GLY A 50 -17.70 15.31 13.84
N CYS A 51 -17.62 14.22 13.07
CA CYS A 51 -18.72 13.65 12.27
C CYS A 51 -19.19 14.51 11.09
N GLU A 52 -18.44 15.56 10.74
CA GLU A 52 -18.71 16.32 9.52
C GLU A 52 -18.34 15.51 8.27
N THR A 53 -19.28 15.35 7.34
CA THR A 53 -19.04 14.71 6.05
C THR A 53 -18.95 15.76 4.94
N VAL A 54 -17.99 15.59 4.05
CA VAL A 54 -17.88 16.34 2.79
C VAL A 54 -18.07 15.38 1.62
N ALA A 55 -19.17 15.53 0.89
CA ALA A 55 -19.46 14.75 -0.32
C ALA A 55 -19.03 15.54 -1.56
N ILE A 56 -18.19 14.93 -2.39
CA ILE A 56 -17.54 15.56 -3.54
C ILE A 56 -17.98 14.87 -4.83
N GLN A 57 -18.60 15.64 -5.73
CA GLN A 57 -18.91 15.21 -7.08
C GLN A 57 -17.89 15.75 -8.08
N CYS A 58 -17.35 14.88 -8.92
CA CYS A 58 -16.41 15.20 -9.97
C CYS A 58 -17.11 15.43 -11.33
N LYS A 59 -16.65 16.42 -12.10
CA LYS A 59 -17.10 16.68 -13.49
C LYS A 59 -15.94 17.04 -14.41
N TYR A 60 -15.64 16.20 -15.38
CA TYR A 60 -14.52 16.40 -16.29
C TYR A 60 -14.96 16.63 -17.75
N TYR A 61 -14.69 17.82 -18.28
CA TYR A 61 -15.03 18.21 -19.65
C TYR A 61 -13.94 19.09 -20.30
N GLU A 62 -12.72 18.57 -20.38
CA GLU A 62 -11.52 19.26 -20.89
C GLU A 62 -11.66 19.85 -22.31
N LYS A 63 -12.48 19.25 -23.17
CA LYS A 63 -12.66 19.72 -24.57
C LYS A 63 -13.78 20.73 -24.73
N SER A 64 -14.54 21.03 -23.67
CA SER A 64 -15.79 21.77 -23.81
C SER A 64 -15.90 22.88 -22.78
N ASP A 65 -16.37 24.04 -23.24
CA ASP A 65 -16.57 25.20 -22.37
C ASP A 65 -17.62 24.92 -21.31
N PHE A 66 -17.42 25.45 -20.11
CA PHE A 66 -18.38 25.42 -19.04
C PHE A 66 -19.70 26.07 -19.48
N THR A 67 -20.80 25.42 -19.10
CA THR A 67 -22.15 25.98 -19.13
C THR A 67 -22.86 25.50 -17.86
N PRO A 68 -23.72 26.32 -17.23
CA PRO A 68 -24.43 25.94 -16.01
C PRO A 68 -25.25 24.64 -16.14
N SER A 69 -25.70 24.31 -17.35
CA SER A 69 -26.37 23.04 -17.65
C SER A 69 -25.55 21.79 -17.34
N LYS A 70 -24.20 21.86 -17.40
CA LYS A 70 -23.32 20.70 -17.17
C LYS A 70 -23.22 20.27 -15.70
N ILE A 71 -23.48 21.19 -14.78
CA ILE A 71 -23.45 20.92 -13.33
C ILE A 71 -24.86 20.68 -12.77
N LYS A 72 -25.89 21.01 -13.54
CA LYS A 72 -27.27 21.01 -13.10
C LYS A 72 -27.72 19.71 -12.47
N GLU A 73 -27.42 18.59 -13.12
CA GLU A 73 -27.81 17.27 -12.63
C GLU A 73 -27.14 16.95 -11.28
N ALA A 74 -25.84 17.25 -11.13
CA ALA A 74 -25.13 17.08 -9.87
C ALA A 74 -25.76 17.93 -8.75
N ILE A 75 -26.04 19.21 -9.02
CA ILE A 75 -26.68 20.10 -8.03
C ILE A 75 -28.08 19.60 -7.64
N VAL A 76 -28.84 19.05 -8.59
CA VAL A 76 -30.16 18.46 -8.30
C VAL A 76 -30.03 17.25 -7.37
N TRP A 77 -29.04 16.39 -7.57
CA TRP A 77 -28.81 15.25 -6.67
C TRP A 77 -28.39 15.68 -5.27
N MET A 78 -27.46 16.64 -5.15
CA MET A 78 -27.07 17.24 -3.88
C MET A 78 -28.26 17.86 -3.12
N VAL A 79 -29.13 18.61 -3.82
CA VAL A 79 -30.33 19.21 -3.21
C VAL A 79 -31.35 18.15 -2.77
N LYS A 80 -31.48 17.05 -3.52
CA LYS A 80 -32.36 15.93 -3.13
C LYS A 80 -31.86 15.25 -1.86
N ASP A 81 -30.55 14.98 -1.76
CA ASP A 81 -29.95 14.41 -0.55
C ASP A 81 -30.11 15.37 0.64
N PHE A 82 -29.83 16.65 0.45
CA PHE A 82 -30.04 17.70 1.46
C PHE A 82 -31.50 17.74 1.95
N SER A 83 -32.47 17.78 1.02
CA SER A 83 -33.89 17.80 1.36
C SER A 83 -34.30 16.57 2.15
N LYS A 84 -33.77 15.39 1.79
CA LYS A 84 -34.02 14.14 2.52
C LYS A 84 -33.46 14.20 3.94
N ARG A 85 -32.23 14.72 4.12
CA ARG A 85 -31.62 14.87 5.45
C ARG A 85 -32.40 15.81 6.35
N VAL A 86 -32.86 16.94 5.81
CA VAL A 86 -33.73 17.89 6.53
C VAL A 86 -35.03 17.22 6.96
N LYS A 87 -35.69 16.47 6.06
CA LYS A 87 -36.94 15.76 6.37
C LYS A 87 -36.76 14.65 7.40
N ASP A 88 -35.66 13.92 7.32
CA ASP A 88 -35.34 12.79 8.21
C ASP A 88 -34.73 13.25 9.55
N GLY A 89 -34.45 14.55 9.75
CA GLY A 89 -33.76 15.08 10.93
C GLY A 89 -32.32 14.57 11.06
N LYS A 90 -31.67 14.23 9.95
CA LYS A 90 -30.28 13.75 9.91
C LYS A 90 -29.31 14.93 9.90
N GLU A 91 -28.07 14.63 10.29
CA GLU A 91 -26.96 15.58 10.20
C GLU A 91 -26.76 16.05 8.75
N LEU A 92 -26.63 17.37 8.60
CA LEU A 92 -26.38 18.02 7.33
C LEU A 92 -24.90 17.95 6.99
N ILE A 93 -24.61 17.72 5.72
CA ILE A 93 -23.26 17.53 5.21
C ILE A 93 -22.86 18.69 4.31
N GLN A 94 -21.57 18.78 4.01
CA GLN A 94 -21.04 19.72 3.02
C GLN A 94 -21.04 19.06 1.65
N TYR A 95 -21.45 19.80 0.63
CA TYR A 95 -21.43 19.36 -0.77
C TYR A 95 -20.37 20.15 -1.54
N LYS A 96 -19.55 19.45 -2.32
CA LYS A 96 -18.55 20.06 -3.18
C LYS A 96 -18.69 19.54 -4.59
N LEU A 97 -18.75 20.45 -5.56
CA LEU A 97 -18.59 20.09 -6.97
C LEU A 97 -17.19 20.48 -7.40
N PHE A 98 -16.41 19.49 -7.83
CA PHE A 98 -15.06 19.66 -8.36
C PHE A 98 -15.05 19.35 -9.85
N GLY A 99 -14.81 20.34 -10.69
CA GLY A 99 -14.85 20.14 -12.13
C GLY A 99 -13.78 20.92 -12.88
N HIS A 100 -13.46 20.40 -14.07
CA HIS A 100 -12.51 20.99 -15.00
C HIS A 100 -13.14 21.12 -16.38
N TYR A 101 -13.00 22.31 -16.97
CA TYR A 101 -13.57 22.69 -18.25
C TYR A 101 -12.55 23.48 -19.05
N LYS A 102 -12.67 23.46 -20.38
CA LYS A 102 -11.74 24.17 -21.26
C LYS A 102 -11.67 25.68 -21.00
N SER A 103 -12.84 26.30 -20.85
CA SER A 103 -13.03 27.75 -20.67
C SER A 103 -14.47 28.05 -20.21
N GLY A 104 -14.83 29.32 -19.98
CA GLY A 104 -16.21 29.73 -19.70
C GLY A 104 -16.60 29.70 -18.22
N GLN A 105 -15.64 29.54 -17.32
CA GLN A 105 -15.85 29.54 -15.87
C GLN A 105 -16.45 30.87 -15.36
N ASP A 106 -16.22 31.96 -16.08
CA ASP A 106 -16.80 33.29 -15.84
C ASP A 106 -18.34 33.33 -16.02
N LYS A 107 -18.94 32.33 -16.68
CA LYS A 107 -20.40 32.27 -16.95
C LYS A 107 -21.25 31.93 -15.72
N ILE A 108 -20.63 31.63 -14.58
CA ILE A 108 -21.32 31.52 -13.30
C ILE A 108 -20.77 32.54 -12.32
N LEU A 109 -21.68 33.34 -11.77
CA LEU A 109 -21.34 34.30 -10.72
C LEU A 109 -21.40 33.59 -9.37
N LEU A 110 -20.31 33.68 -8.62
CA LEU A 110 -20.22 33.21 -7.24
C LEU A 110 -20.18 34.43 -6.30
N PRO A 111 -20.88 34.39 -5.15
CA PRO A 111 -21.76 33.30 -4.68
C PRO A 111 -23.07 33.21 -5.49
N ILE A 112 -23.64 32.00 -5.57
CA ILE A 112 -24.91 31.77 -6.26
C ILE A 112 -26.05 32.45 -5.49
N SER A 113 -26.90 33.21 -6.18
CA SER A 113 -28.14 33.73 -5.60
C SER A 113 -29.26 32.67 -5.60
N ILE A 114 -30.20 32.78 -4.66
CA ILE A 114 -31.38 31.89 -4.60
C ILE A 114 -32.16 31.93 -5.92
N ALA A 115 -32.34 33.12 -6.50
CA ALA A 115 -33.02 33.29 -7.78
C ALA A 115 -32.32 32.49 -8.89
N TYR A 116 -30.99 32.61 -8.98
CA TYR A 116 -30.21 31.85 -9.97
C TYR A 116 -30.29 30.34 -9.73
N LEU A 117 -30.19 29.89 -8.47
CA LEU A 117 -30.33 28.49 -8.11
C LEU A 117 -31.69 27.93 -8.57
N LYS A 118 -32.79 28.63 -8.24
CA LYS A 118 -34.15 28.21 -8.60
C LYS A 118 -34.34 28.16 -10.12
N GLU A 119 -34.00 29.24 -10.82
CA GLU A 119 -34.32 29.42 -12.24
C GLU A 119 -33.37 28.66 -13.17
N SER A 120 -32.07 28.66 -12.88
CA SER A 120 -31.05 28.11 -13.78
C SER A 120 -30.66 26.68 -13.44
N LEU A 121 -30.57 26.34 -12.15
CA LEU A 121 -30.05 25.03 -11.70
C LEU A 121 -31.15 24.06 -11.27
N LEU A 122 -32.26 24.54 -10.70
CA LEU A 122 -33.34 23.68 -10.18
C LEU A 122 -34.60 23.66 -11.05
N THR A 123 -34.60 24.34 -12.20
CA THR A 123 -35.75 24.35 -13.14
C THR A 123 -35.36 23.78 -14.49
N SER A 124 -35.91 22.62 -14.87
CA SER A 124 -35.73 21.99 -16.19
C SER A 124 -36.95 22.19 -17.07
N LYS A 125 -36.74 22.42 -18.36
CA LYS A 125 -37.81 22.47 -19.36
C LYS A 125 -37.54 21.41 -20.41
N THR A 126 -38.48 20.50 -20.63
CA THR A 126 -38.42 19.57 -21.76
C THR A 126 -38.79 20.31 -23.04
N GLN A 127 -38.14 19.96 -24.15
CA GLN A 127 -38.51 20.50 -25.46
C GLN A 127 -39.85 19.93 -25.89
N GLU A 128 -40.69 20.78 -26.46
CA GLU A 128 -41.90 20.39 -27.15
C GLU A 128 -41.54 19.48 -28.34
N LYS A 129 -42.19 18.33 -28.41
CA LYS A 129 -42.14 17.42 -29.56
C LYS A 129 -43.55 17.31 -30.13
N GLU A 130 -43.68 16.94 -31.40
CA GLU A 130 -44.97 16.85 -32.11
C GLU A 130 -46.06 16.09 -31.32
N ASP A 131 -45.68 15.12 -30.48
CA ASP A 131 -46.59 14.32 -29.65
C ASP A 131 -46.52 14.59 -28.13
N LYS A 132 -45.71 15.54 -27.64
CA LYS A 132 -45.55 15.83 -26.20
C LYS A 132 -45.35 17.33 -25.92
N PRO A 133 -46.23 17.97 -25.12
CA PRO A 133 -46.05 19.37 -24.74
C PRO A 133 -44.79 19.54 -23.89
N SER A 134 -44.22 20.75 -23.91
CA SER A 134 -43.12 21.11 -23.01
C SER A 134 -43.57 21.04 -21.54
N VAL A 135 -42.76 20.39 -20.71
CA VAL A 135 -42.99 20.26 -19.27
C VAL A 135 -41.91 21.04 -18.54
N THR A 136 -42.33 21.97 -17.69
CA THR A 136 -41.42 22.69 -16.78
C THR A 136 -41.44 22.00 -15.43
N THR A 137 -40.30 21.43 -15.04
CA THR A 137 -40.10 20.77 -13.75
C THR A 137 -39.27 21.68 -12.86
N LYS A 138 -39.82 22.07 -11.71
CA LYS A 138 -39.16 22.89 -10.70
C LYS A 138 -38.87 22.07 -9.44
N ILE A 139 -37.64 21.61 -9.32
CA ILE A 139 -37.22 20.66 -8.27
C ILE A 139 -37.42 21.23 -6.85
N HIS A 140 -37.23 22.53 -6.66
CA HIS A 140 -37.42 23.16 -5.35
C HIS A 140 -38.90 23.14 -4.89
N GLU A 141 -39.86 23.26 -5.81
CA GLU A 141 -41.29 23.13 -5.52
C GLU A 141 -41.65 21.67 -5.20
N GLU A 142 -41.16 20.71 -5.99
CA GLU A 142 -41.37 19.27 -5.77
C GLU A 142 -40.84 18.80 -4.42
N LEU A 143 -39.68 19.32 -4.00
CA LEU A 143 -39.07 19.01 -2.71
C LEU A 143 -39.66 19.79 -1.54
N SER A 144 -40.53 20.78 -1.82
CA SER A 144 -41.12 21.69 -0.84
C SER A 144 -40.08 22.48 -0.04
N LEU A 145 -39.02 22.95 -0.71
CA LEU A 145 -37.95 23.73 -0.09
C LEU A 145 -38.28 25.24 -0.16
N ASN A 146 -38.29 25.90 0.99
CA ASN A 146 -38.44 27.35 1.07
C ASN A 146 -37.09 28.05 0.90
N ASP A 147 -37.09 29.39 0.87
CA ASP A 147 -35.90 30.20 0.63
C ASP A 147 -34.87 30.02 1.76
N GLU A 148 -35.30 29.88 3.02
CA GLU A 148 -34.42 29.61 4.17
C GLU A 148 -33.69 28.26 4.02
N ASN A 149 -34.38 27.22 3.54
CA ASN A 149 -33.77 25.92 3.26
C ASN A 149 -32.74 26.01 2.13
N LEU A 150 -33.03 26.81 1.10
CA LEU A 150 -32.13 27.00 -0.04
C LEU A 150 -30.91 27.85 0.34
N GLU A 151 -31.05 28.85 1.20
CA GLU A 151 -29.93 29.59 1.80
C GLU A 151 -29.04 28.66 2.62
N LEU A 152 -29.65 27.80 3.44
CA LEU A 152 -28.92 26.81 4.22
C LEU A 152 -28.18 25.81 3.31
N PHE A 153 -28.82 25.31 2.25
CA PHE A 153 -28.15 24.47 1.25
C PHE A 153 -26.97 25.19 0.59
N LEU A 154 -27.16 26.44 0.15
CA LEU A 154 -26.09 27.23 -0.46
C LEU A 154 -24.92 27.46 0.49
N SER A 155 -25.17 27.62 1.79
CA SER A 155 -24.10 27.72 2.81
C SER A 155 -23.27 26.45 2.96
N LYS A 156 -23.80 25.30 2.51
CA LYS A 156 -23.14 23.99 2.52
C LYS A 156 -22.57 23.60 1.15
N LEU A 157 -22.82 24.38 0.10
CA LEU A 157 -22.39 24.08 -1.25
C LEU A 157 -21.12 24.86 -1.62
N THR A 158 -20.06 24.14 -1.97
CA THR A 158 -18.84 24.71 -2.55
C THR A 158 -18.72 24.32 -4.02
N LEU A 159 -18.58 25.29 -4.91
CA LEU A 159 -18.32 25.06 -6.33
C LEU A 159 -16.87 25.38 -6.66
N ASN A 160 -16.13 24.39 -7.15
CA ASN A 160 -14.86 24.57 -7.81
C ASN A 160 -14.97 24.05 -9.25
N ILE A 161 -15.20 24.96 -10.19
CA ILE A 161 -15.31 24.65 -11.63
C ILE A 161 -14.01 24.92 -12.41
N ASP A 162 -12.98 25.38 -11.72
CA ASP A 162 -11.64 25.60 -12.28
C ASP A 162 -10.63 24.68 -11.58
N GLY A 163 -11.03 23.41 -11.43
CA GLY A 163 -10.17 22.37 -10.88
C GLY A 163 -9.00 22.06 -11.81
N GLN A 164 -7.97 21.41 -11.25
CA GLN A 164 -6.82 20.90 -12.01
C GLN A 164 -7.30 19.97 -13.14
N SER A 165 -6.56 19.94 -14.26
CA SER A 165 -6.75 18.94 -15.33
C SER A 165 -6.29 17.54 -14.88
N LEU A 166 -6.57 16.50 -15.67
CA LEU A 166 -6.04 15.15 -15.41
C LEU A 166 -4.51 15.15 -15.27
N ASP A 167 -3.81 15.74 -16.23
CA ASP A 167 -2.34 15.76 -16.24
C ASP A 167 -1.79 16.53 -15.02
N GLN A 168 -2.43 17.64 -14.64
CA GLN A 168 -2.05 18.41 -13.45
C GLN A 168 -2.29 17.64 -12.14
N GLN A 169 -3.39 16.88 -12.06
CA GLN A 169 -3.64 16.03 -10.90
C GLN A 169 -2.61 14.92 -10.81
N HIS A 170 -2.29 14.26 -11.93
CA HIS A 170 -1.23 13.25 -12.01
C HIS A 170 0.10 13.80 -11.48
N GLU A 171 0.57 14.94 -11.99
CA GLU A 171 1.79 15.60 -11.52
C GLU A 171 1.73 15.92 -10.01
N SER A 172 0.59 16.42 -9.53
CA SER A 172 0.37 16.74 -8.11
C SER A 172 0.42 15.48 -7.24
N ILE A 173 -0.09 14.34 -7.71
CA ILE A 173 -0.02 13.06 -7.01
C ILE A 173 1.43 12.60 -6.91
N LEU A 174 2.19 12.60 -8.01
CA LEU A 174 3.59 12.19 -8.00
C LEU A 174 4.42 13.04 -7.04
N GLN A 175 4.17 14.35 -7.02
CA GLN A 175 4.80 15.27 -6.07
C GLN A 175 4.43 14.92 -4.63
N LYS A 176 3.15 14.71 -4.33
CA LYS A 176 2.68 14.38 -2.97
C LYS A 176 3.21 13.04 -2.47
N LEU A 177 3.25 12.02 -3.33
CA LEU A 177 3.85 10.72 -3.00
C LEU A 177 5.33 10.87 -2.60
N SER A 178 6.05 11.75 -3.28
CA SER A 178 7.45 12.07 -2.99
C SER A 178 7.60 12.86 -1.69
N GLU A 179 6.78 13.89 -1.47
CA GLU A 179 6.77 14.71 -0.24
C GLU A 179 6.48 13.87 1.02
N LEU A 180 5.61 12.86 0.90
CA LEU A 180 5.26 11.93 1.98
C LEU A 180 6.30 10.81 2.17
N ASN A 181 7.44 10.86 1.49
CA ASN A 181 8.50 9.85 1.51
C ASN A 181 8.03 8.42 1.18
N ILE A 182 6.99 8.29 0.36
CA ILE A 182 6.48 6.99 -0.08
C ILE A 182 7.41 6.42 -1.15
N CYS A 183 7.74 7.25 -2.14
CA CYS A 183 8.59 6.90 -3.29
C CYS A 183 9.74 7.90 -3.48
N THR A 184 10.63 7.56 -4.40
CA THR A 184 11.59 8.47 -5.04
C THR A 184 11.06 8.88 -6.43
N SER A 185 11.78 9.75 -7.13
CA SER A 185 11.40 10.12 -8.51
C SER A 185 11.45 8.95 -9.49
N GLY A 186 12.27 7.93 -9.25
CA GLY A 186 12.45 6.79 -10.16
C GLY A 186 11.33 5.75 -10.11
N ASP A 187 10.55 5.72 -9.03
CA ASP A 187 9.47 4.76 -8.78
C ASP A 187 8.10 5.43 -8.59
N ALA A 188 7.99 6.76 -8.68
CA ALA A 188 6.74 7.50 -8.46
C ALA A 188 5.55 7.01 -9.32
N GLU A 189 5.79 6.75 -10.61
CA GLU A 189 4.76 6.23 -11.54
C GLU A 189 4.20 4.87 -11.11
N PHE A 190 5.05 4.02 -10.50
CA PHE A 190 4.60 2.75 -9.97
C PHE A 190 3.64 2.95 -8.79
N PHE A 191 3.97 3.86 -7.86
CA PHE A 191 3.11 4.17 -6.72
C PHE A 191 1.83 4.87 -7.14
N TYR A 192 1.85 5.67 -8.20
CA TYR A 192 0.65 6.21 -8.84
C TYR A 192 -0.25 5.07 -9.36
N ALA A 193 0.30 4.16 -10.18
CA ALA A 193 -0.46 3.01 -10.70
C ALA A 193 -1.05 2.14 -9.57
N LYS A 194 -0.31 1.96 -8.47
CA LYS A 194 -0.80 1.25 -7.28
C LYS A 194 -1.92 2.02 -6.57
N SER A 195 -1.79 3.34 -6.45
CA SER A 195 -2.83 4.21 -5.90
C SER A 195 -4.15 4.04 -6.67
N ILE A 196 -4.09 4.11 -8.00
CA ILE A 196 -5.23 3.86 -8.88
C ILE A 196 -5.79 2.45 -8.69
N TYR A 197 -4.93 1.44 -8.59
CA TYR A 197 -5.35 0.06 -8.35
C TYR A 197 -6.16 -0.09 -7.06
N ILE A 198 -5.72 0.56 -5.97
CA ILE A 198 -6.42 0.53 -4.67
C ILE A 198 -7.79 1.18 -4.82
N ILE A 199 -7.86 2.43 -5.32
CA ILE A 199 -9.12 3.16 -5.45
C ILE A 199 -10.11 2.45 -6.38
N ARG A 200 -9.65 1.97 -7.55
CA ARG A 200 -10.47 1.20 -8.48
C ARG A 200 -11.07 -0.06 -7.84
N ASN A 201 -10.30 -0.74 -6.99
CA ASN A 201 -10.77 -1.94 -6.31
C ASN A 201 -11.75 -1.66 -5.18
N LEU A 202 -11.70 -0.46 -4.58
CA LEU A 202 -12.75 0.00 -3.67
C LEU A 202 -14.02 0.29 -4.48
N ALA A 203 -13.92 1.08 -5.55
CA ALA A 203 -15.07 1.53 -6.35
C ALA A 203 -15.94 0.38 -6.92
N LYS A 204 -15.34 -0.79 -7.20
CA LYS A 204 -16.07 -1.94 -7.77
C LYS A 204 -16.86 -2.78 -6.76
N ASN A 205 -16.70 -2.55 -5.45
CA ASN A 205 -17.39 -3.37 -4.44
C ASN A 205 -18.88 -3.03 -4.40
N GLN A 206 -19.73 -4.03 -4.14
CA GLN A 206 -21.19 -3.85 -4.14
C GLN A 206 -21.70 -3.12 -2.90
N LEU A 207 -21.08 -3.38 -1.74
CA LEU A 207 -21.47 -2.79 -0.47
C LEU A 207 -20.68 -1.51 -0.21
N GLU A 208 -21.38 -0.43 0.15
CA GLU A 208 -20.74 0.87 0.43
C GLU A 208 -19.68 0.80 1.53
N THR A 209 -19.93 0.00 2.57
CA THR A 209 -18.99 -0.24 3.67
C THR A 209 -17.65 -0.85 3.22
N GLU A 210 -17.63 -1.54 2.07
CA GLU A 210 -16.43 -2.13 1.48
C GLU A 210 -15.71 -1.17 0.51
N ARG A 211 -16.27 0.01 0.25
CA ARG A 211 -15.67 1.06 -0.59
C ARG A 211 -14.93 2.12 0.24
N LYS A 212 -14.72 1.82 1.53
CA LYS A 212 -14.19 2.75 2.53
C LYS A 212 -12.71 2.45 2.84
N ILE A 213 -11.90 3.50 2.93
CA ILE A 213 -10.48 3.42 3.28
C ILE A 213 -10.06 4.61 4.14
N THR A 214 -9.16 4.40 5.10
CA THR A 214 -8.53 5.49 5.86
C THR A 214 -7.24 5.92 5.18
N LYS A 215 -6.81 7.16 5.41
CA LYS A 215 -5.50 7.64 4.93
C LYS A 215 -4.37 6.74 5.42
N SER A 216 -4.35 6.40 6.71
CA SER A 216 -3.36 5.51 7.33
C SER A 216 -3.25 4.16 6.62
N ARG A 217 -4.38 3.53 6.32
CA ARG A 217 -4.44 2.25 5.58
C ARG A 217 -3.94 2.41 4.15
N PHE A 218 -4.39 3.44 3.43
CA PHE A 218 -3.95 3.71 2.06
C PHE A 218 -2.44 3.90 1.97
N ILE A 219 -1.86 4.72 2.86
CA ILE A 219 -0.41 4.96 2.94
C ILE A 219 0.34 3.67 3.34
N GLY A 220 -0.22 2.88 4.28
CA GLY A 220 0.32 1.58 4.69
C GLY A 220 0.43 0.60 3.52
N ASP A 221 -0.64 0.45 2.74
CA ASP A 221 -0.70 -0.44 1.57
C ASP A 221 0.32 -0.05 0.49
N LEU A 222 0.53 1.26 0.30
CA LEU A 222 1.58 1.76 -0.58
C LEU A 222 2.97 1.40 -0.04
N LYS A 223 3.27 1.70 1.22
CA LYS A 223 4.60 1.46 1.82
C LYS A 223 4.97 -0.03 1.88
N TYR A 224 4.02 -0.91 2.19
CA TYR A 224 4.26 -2.36 2.18
C TYR A 224 4.70 -2.85 0.80
N SER A 225 4.10 -2.31 -0.27
CA SER A 225 4.40 -2.67 -1.66
C SER A 225 5.85 -2.36 -2.07
N LYS A 226 6.52 -1.40 -1.40
CA LYS A 226 7.93 -1.03 -1.65
C LYS A 226 8.90 -2.18 -1.38
N LYS A 227 8.58 -3.06 -0.42
CA LYS A 227 9.45 -4.16 0.03
C LYS A 227 9.47 -5.32 -0.98
N MET A 228 8.33 -5.67 -1.57
CA MET A 228 8.22 -6.81 -2.50
C MET A 228 8.60 -6.47 -3.95
N ILE A 229 8.32 -5.24 -4.40
CA ILE A 229 8.41 -4.88 -5.83
C ILE A 229 9.78 -4.34 -6.20
N PHE A 230 10.46 -3.64 -5.28
CA PHE A 230 11.81 -3.16 -5.50
C PHE A 230 12.77 -4.31 -5.83
N ASP A 231 12.68 -5.40 -5.08
CA ASP A 231 13.57 -6.54 -5.28
C ASP A 231 13.26 -7.30 -6.58
N HIS A 232 11.99 -7.46 -6.94
CA HIS A 232 11.58 -8.16 -8.17
C HIS A 232 11.90 -7.35 -9.44
N TRP A 233 11.50 -6.07 -9.49
CA TRP A 233 11.72 -5.21 -10.66
C TRP A 233 13.18 -4.81 -10.85
N TYR A 234 13.95 -4.62 -9.76
CA TYR A 234 15.38 -4.31 -9.87
C TYR A 234 16.17 -5.53 -10.37
N LEU A 235 15.79 -6.75 -9.98
CA LEU A 235 16.34 -7.98 -10.54
C LEU A 235 16.11 -8.13 -12.05
N GLU A 236 14.95 -7.73 -12.55
CA GLU A 236 14.65 -7.81 -13.98
C GLU A 236 15.38 -6.73 -14.80
N ARG A 237 15.64 -5.55 -14.22
CA ARG A 237 16.30 -4.43 -14.91
C ARG A 237 17.82 -4.44 -14.82
N VAL A 238 18.41 -5.17 -13.87
CA VAL A 238 19.85 -5.14 -13.59
C VAL A 238 20.38 -6.57 -13.53
N SER A 239 21.62 -6.81 -13.98
CA SER A 239 22.24 -8.14 -13.82
C SER A 239 22.19 -8.61 -12.37
N GLY A 240 21.94 -9.90 -12.14
CA GLY A 240 21.82 -10.49 -10.80
C GLY A 240 22.97 -10.13 -9.87
N GLU A 241 24.19 -10.02 -10.40
CA GLU A 241 25.40 -9.59 -9.66
C GLU A 241 25.29 -8.18 -9.08
N ARG A 242 24.78 -7.21 -9.86
CA ARG A 242 24.61 -5.82 -9.39
C ARG A 242 23.52 -5.71 -8.35
N TYR A 243 22.45 -6.49 -8.49
CA TYR A 243 21.40 -6.59 -7.46
C TYR A 243 21.92 -7.22 -6.18
N SER A 244 22.58 -8.37 -6.26
CA SER A 244 23.21 -9.00 -5.10
C SER A 244 24.17 -8.03 -4.39
N LYS A 245 24.95 -7.24 -5.15
CA LYS A 245 25.84 -6.21 -4.60
C LYS A 245 25.09 -5.06 -3.93
N SER A 246 23.97 -4.59 -4.47
CA SER A 246 23.20 -3.50 -3.89
C SER A 246 22.52 -3.91 -2.58
N ILE A 247 21.94 -5.11 -2.55
CA ILE A 247 21.37 -5.73 -1.35
C ILE A 247 22.45 -5.96 -0.29
N ARG A 248 23.61 -6.49 -0.69
CA ARG A 248 24.77 -6.65 0.18
C ARG A 248 25.19 -5.33 0.82
N LYS A 249 25.31 -4.27 0.01
CA LYS A 249 25.63 -2.91 0.47
C LYS A 249 24.54 -2.32 1.39
N ARG A 250 23.29 -2.79 1.31
CA ARG A 250 22.20 -2.25 2.11
C ARG A 250 22.08 -2.93 3.46
N TYR A 251 22.16 -4.26 3.48
CA TYR A 251 21.80 -5.07 4.65
C TYR A 251 22.98 -5.84 5.27
N PHE A 252 24.05 -6.07 4.51
CA PHE A 252 25.12 -7.02 4.86
C PHE A 252 26.52 -6.38 4.98
N ASN A 253 26.59 -5.12 5.44
CA ASN A 253 27.85 -4.35 5.50
C ASN A 253 28.81 -4.69 6.64
N ASN A 254 28.35 -5.43 7.66
CA ASN A 254 29.11 -5.64 8.88
C ASN A 254 29.08 -7.11 9.28
N THR A 255 30.08 -7.86 8.83
CA THR A 255 30.25 -9.29 9.12
C THR A 255 31.00 -9.56 10.43
N GLN A 256 31.78 -8.59 10.93
CA GLN A 256 32.70 -8.81 12.06
C GLN A 256 32.09 -8.55 13.44
N SER A 257 30.88 -7.98 13.52
CA SER A 257 30.23 -7.69 14.80
C SER A 257 29.49 -8.89 15.38
N LYS A 258 29.49 -8.98 16.73
CA LYS A 258 28.77 -9.97 17.56
C LYS A 258 27.26 -9.72 17.54
N PHE A 259 26.64 -9.83 16.37
CA PHE A 259 25.20 -9.72 16.19
C PHE A 259 24.55 -11.09 16.06
N ASN A 260 23.37 -11.24 16.64
CA ASN A 260 22.55 -12.43 16.51
C ASN A 260 21.79 -12.37 15.17
N ARG A 261 22.41 -12.92 14.13
CA ARG A 261 21.87 -12.89 12.76
C ARG A 261 21.09 -14.17 12.48
N PHE A 262 19.81 -14.02 12.16
CA PHE A 262 18.89 -15.08 11.77
C PHE A 262 18.69 -15.01 10.26
N PHE A 263 19.02 -16.08 9.56
CA PHE A 263 18.73 -16.25 8.13
C PHE A 263 17.59 -17.26 7.99
N LEU A 264 16.41 -16.77 7.68
CA LEU A 264 15.24 -17.60 7.38
C LEU A 264 15.19 -17.73 5.86
N ILE A 265 15.43 -18.91 5.32
CA ILE A 265 15.63 -19.09 3.88
C ILE A 265 14.56 -20.02 3.31
N ASP A 266 13.83 -19.54 2.31
CA ASP A 266 13.01 -20.38 1.46
C ASP A 266 13.89 -21.35 0.65
N ALA A 267 13.87 -22.63 1.02
CA ALA A 267 14.66 -23.68 0.39
C ALA A 267 13.89 -24.42 -0.72
N SER A 268 12.73 -23.90 -1.13
CA SER A 268 11.88 -24.52 -2.16
C SER A 268 12.64 -24.77 -3.46
N GLY A 269 12.84 -26.04 -3.80
CA GLY A 269 13.48 -26.43 -5.07
C GLY A 269 15.00 -26.31 -5.10
N ILE A 270 15.66 -26.05 -3.97
CA ILE A 270 17.13 -26.08 -3.87
C ILE A 270 17.60 -27.51 -3.57
N ASP A 271 18.64 -27.97 -4.25
CA ASP A 271 19.16 -29.33 -4.06
C ASP A 271 19.83 -29.54 -2.69
N TYR A 272 19.83 -30.80 -2.23
CA TYR A 272 20.46 -31.24 -1.00
C TYR A 272 21.92 -30.76 -0.84
N TYR A 273 22.76 -30.99 -1.86
CA TYR A 273 24.18 -30.64 -1.81
C TYR A 273 24.38 -29.13 -1.83
N GLU A 274 23.51 -28.42 -2.54
CA GLU A 274 23.52 -26.96 -2.63
C GLU A 274 23.18 -26.30 -1.29
N ILE A 275 22.19 -26.82 -0.56
CA ILE A 275 21.86 -26.38 0.80
C ILE A 275 23.02 -26.63 1.75
N LYS A 276 23.60 -27.83 1.77
CA LYS A 276 24.77 -28.13 2.62
C LYS A 276 25.92 -27.15 2.37
N ASN A 277 26.21 -26.86 1.11
CA ASN A 277 27.23 -25.87 0.73
C ASN A 277 26.84 -24.44 1.16
N LEU A 278 25.57 -24.05 1.00
CA LEU A 278 25.07 -22.76 1.44
C LEU A 278 25.25 -22.57 2.96
N LEU A 279 24.87 -23.56 3.78
CA LEU A 279 25.03 -23.51 5.23
C LEU A 279 26.48 -23.30 5.65
N LYS A 280 27.42 -24.02 5.01
CA LYS A 280 28.86 -23.85 5.26
C LYS A 280 29.35 -22.45 4.87
N SER A 281 28.90 -21.92 3.74
CA SER A 281 29.26 -20.58 3.28
C SER A 281 28.72 -19.48 4.20
N ILE A 282 27.47 -19.59 4.65
CA ILE A 282 26.87 -18.67 5.62
C ILE A 282 27.69 -18.68 6.91
N SER A 283 28.00 -19.87 7.43
CA SER A 283 28.80 -19.98 8.65
C SER A 283 30.22 -19.41 8.49
N HIS A 284 30.92 -19.69 7.38
CA HIS A 284 32.25 -19.12 7.12
C HIS A 284 32.23 -17.59 7.08
N LYS A 285 31.20 -17.00 6.49
CA LYS A 285 31.10 -15.55 6.32
C LYS A 285 30.65 -14.82 7.60
N TRP A 286 29.72 -15.43 8.34
CA TRP A 286 28.99 -14.79 9.44
C TRP A 286 29.32 -15.38 10.81
N SER A 287 30.43 -16.10 10.91
CA SER A 287 31.01 -16.53 12.18
C SER A 287 32.47 -16.13 12.27
N ASN A 288 32.98 -16.00 13.49
CA ASN A 288 34.39 -15.74 13.76
C ASN A 288 35.06 -16.91 14.52
N GLN A 289 34.51 -18.12 14.37
CA GLN A 289 34.98 -19.33 15.08
C GLN A 289 36.42 -19.71 14.71
N HIS A 290 36.86 -19.34 13.52
CA HIS A 290 38.24 -19.54 13.06
C HIS A 290 39.23 -18.45 13.54
N ALA A 291 38.75 -17.32 14.06
CA ALA A 291 39.61 -16.19 14.44
C ALA A 291 40.30 -16.41 15.80
N VAL A 292 41.56 -16.85 15.81
CA VAL A 292 42.26 -17.26 17.05
C VAL A 292 42.36 -16.18 18.14
N ARG A 293 42.38 -14.89 17.76
CA ARG A 293 42.67 -13.76 18.68
C ARG A 293 41.46 -12.95 19.14
N GLN A 294 40.25 -13.24 18.65
CA GLN A 294 39.04 -12.52 19.06
C GLN A 294 38.42 -13.21 20.28
N VAL A 295 38.28 -12.44 21.37
CA VAL A 295 37.77 -12.90 22.66
C VAL A 295 36.29 -13.28 22.55
N GLU A 296 35.48 -12.47 21.87
CA GLU A 296 34.05 -12.73 21.70
C GLU A 296 33.76 -13.58 20.46
N LYS A 297 33.06 -14.70 20.65
CA LYS A 297 32.68 -15.62 19.57
C LYS A 297 31.21 -15.46 19.18
N PHE A 298 30.93 -15.57 17.88
CA PHE A 298 29.56 -15.60 17.36
C PHE A 298 29.44 -16.53 16.15
N CYS A 299 28.22 -17.05 15.96
CA CYS A 299 27.81 -17.84 14.80
C CYS A 299 26.37 -17.46 14.40
N PRO A 300 25.99 -17.66 13.13
CA PRO A 300 24.64 -17.33 12.66
C PRO A 300 23.62 -18.40 13.05
N TYR A 301 22.35 -18.02 13.01
CA TYR A 301 21.19 -18.89 13.11
C TYR A 301 20.58 -19.06 11.72
N VAL A 302 20.23 -20.28 11.33
CA VAL A 302 19.60 -20.57 10.04
C VAL A 302 18.36 -21.41 10.23
N TYR A 303 17.28 -21.01 9.57
CA TYR A 303 16.06 -21.80 9.38
C TYR A 303 15.86 -22.03 7.88
N LEU A 304 15.44 -23.25 7.50
CA LEU A 304 15.16 -23.62 6.11
C LEU A 304 13.66 -23.88 5.95
N HIS A 305 12.98 -22.97 5.28
CA HIS A 305 11.55 -23.08 4.97
C HIS A 305 11.34 -24.00 3.76
N ASN A 306 10.27 -24.82 3.79
CA ASN A 306 9.94 -25.81 2.75
C ASN A 306 11.07 -26.79 2.42
N PHE A 307 11.92 -27.11 3.39
CA PHE A 307 12.93 -28.16 3.28
C PHE A 307 12.47 -29.42 4.03
N LYS A 308 12.79 -30.61 3.52
CA LYS A 308 12.33 -31.86 4.14
C LYS A 308 13.13 -32.17 5.40
N ASP A 309 12.45 -32.49 6.49
CA ASP A 309 13.08 -32.82 7.78
C ASP A 309 14.04 -34.01 7.68
N GLU A 310 13.69 -35.02 6.88
CA GLU A 310 14.53 -36.19 6.62
C GLU A 310 15.88 -35.80 6.00
N ASP A 311 15.85 -34.85 5.07
CA ASP A 311 17.05 -34.35 4.40
C ASP A 311 17.82 -33.39 5.31
N LEU A 312 17.14 -32.56 6.10
CA LEU A 312 17.78 -31.75 7.13
C LEU A 312 18.55 -32.62 8.14
N CYS A 313 17.94 -33.72 8.59
CA CYS A 313 18.58 -34.68 9.48
C CYS A 313 19.85 -35.30 8.87
N LYS A 314 19.81 -35.65 7.58
CA LYS A 314 21.00 -36.15 6.85
C LYS A 314 22.09 -35.08 6.77
N ILE A 315 21.74 -33.83 6.43
CA ILE A 315 22.71 -32.72 6.37
C ILE A 315 23.38 -32.52 7.73
N LYS A 316 22.61 -32.47 8.82
CA LYS A 316 23.14 -32.33 10.17
C LYS A 316 24.14 -33.43 10.51
N LYS A 317 23.79 -34.69 10.20
CA LYS A 317 24.66 -35.85 10.40
C LYS A 317 25.96 -35.74 9.61
N GLU A 318 25.88 -35.35 8.35
CA GLU A 318 27.06 -35.18 7.50
C GLU A 318 27.96 -34.03 7.98
N LEU A 319 27.39 -32.87 8.33
CA LEU A 319 28.15 -31.74 8.88
C LEU A 319 28.93 -32.16 10.13
N ILE A 320 28.27 -32.83 11.08
CA ILE A 320 28.94 -33.31 12.30
C ILE A 320 30.04 -34.32 11.96
N SER A 321 29.80 -35.25 11.02
CA SER A 321 30.81 -36.23 10.59
C SER A 321 32.06 -35.61 9.96
N GLU A 322 31.91 -34.40 9.40
CA GLU A 322 32.99 -33.60 8.82
C GLU A 322 33.65 -32.66 9.84
N ASN A 323 33.42 -32.89 11.14
CA ASN A 323 33.86 -32.04 12.26
C ASN A 323 33.31 -30.61 12.20
N PHE A 324 32.21 -30.39 11.48
CA PHE A 324 31.50 -29.12 11.46
C PHE A 324 30.39 -29.15 12.52
N LEU A 325 30.74 -28.73 13.73
CA LEU A 325 29.82 -28.74 14.87
C LEU A 325 28.68 -27.72 14.70
N ILE A 326 27.47 -28.20 14.94
CA ILE A 326 26.23 -27.43 14.92
C ILE A 326 25.48 -27.57 16.24
N GLU A 327 24.56 -26.67 16.51
CA GLU A 327 23.54 -26.83 17.55
C GLU A 327 22.15 -26.67 16.94
N ASP A 328 21.17 -27.37 17.51
CA ASP A 328 19.76 -27.28 17.09
C ASP A 328 18.77 -27.12 18.26
N GLY A 329 19.26 -26.89 19.48
CA GLY A 329 18.45 -26.52 20.65
C GLY A 329 17.85 -27.69 21.43
N TYR A 330 18.16 -28.93 21.04
CA TYR A 330 17.73 -30.16 21.74
C TYR A 330 18.95 -30.84 22.38
N TYR A 331 19.06 -30.76 23.70
CA TYR A 331 20.31 -31.06 24.42
C TYR A 331 20.46 -32.53 24.85
N TYR A 332 19.36 -33.24 24.96
CA TYR A 332 19.34 -34.65 25.30
C TYR A 332 18.24 -35.35 24.51
N LYS A 333 18.39 -36.66 24.32
CA LYS A 333 17.42 -37.45 23.57
C LYS A 333 16.04 -37.35 24.23
N GLY A 334 15.06 -36.82 23.50
CA GLY A 334 13.69 -36.62 23.98
C GLY A 334 13.49 -35.33 24.77
N SER A 335 14.45 -34.40 24.78
CA SER A 335 14.24 -33.06 25.36
C SER A 335 13.22 -32.27 24.55
N SER A 336 12.60 -31.28 25.18
CA SER A 336 11.99 -30.17 24.46
C SER A 336 13.06 -29.21 23.96
N PHE A 337 12.69 -28.33 23.03
CA PHE A 337 13.50 -27.19 22.63
C PHE A 337 13.70 -26.24 23.83
N ASP A 338 14.92 -25.75 24.02
CA ASP A 338 15.24 -24.75 25.06
C ASP A 338 15.80 -23.47 24.40
N PRO A 339 14.99 -22.41 24.23
CA PRO A 339 15.42 -21.21 23.54
C PRO A 339 16.51 -20.46 24.29
N LYS A 340 16.49 -20.48 25.64
CA LYS A 340 17.47 -19.76 26.47
C LYS A 340 18.84 -20.40 26.36
N LEU A 341 18.88 -21.72 26.40
CA LEU A 341 20.11 -22.45 26.23
C LEU A 341 20.59 -22.35 24.77
N PHE A 342 19.68 -22.28 23.80
CA PHE A 342 20.03 -22.14 22.39
C PHE A 342 20.62 -20.77 22.04
N ILE A 343 20.22 -19.68 22.69
CA ILE A 343 20.78 -18.33 22.46
C ILE A 343 22.08 -18.06 23.23
N ARG A 344 22.54 -18.99 24.07
CA ARG A 344 23.72 -18.79 24.91
C ARG A 344 24.93 -18.37 24.07
N ASP A 345 25.77 -17.54 24.68
CA ASP A 345 27.06 -17.17 24.12
C ASP A 345 27.95 -18.42 23.97
N VAL A 346 28.70 -18.46 22.87
CA VAL A 346 29.73 -19.49 22.68
C VAL A 346 30.89 -19.14 23.62
N VAL A 347 30.94 -19.83 24.77
CA VAL A 347 31.77 -19.45 25.93
C VAL A 347 33.29 -19.51 25.65
N ASP A 348 34.01 -18.71 26.44
CA ASP A 348 35.41 -18.23 26.45
C ASP A 348 36.59 -19.13 26.03
N TYR A 349 37.72 -18.41 25.83
CA TYR A 349 39.08 -18.87 25.49
C TYR A 349 39.43 -20.28 26.01
N GLY A 350 39.71 -21.20 25.07
CA GLY A 350 40.27 -22.51 25.37
C GLY A 350 39.31 -23.70 25.26
N ASN A 351 38.00 -23.48 25.06
CA ASN A 351 37.09 -24.58 24.75
C ASN A 351 37.29 -25.08 23.29
N PRO A 352 37.62 -26.37 23.07
CA PRO A 352 37.73 -26.93 21.72
C PRO A 352 36.38 -27.09 21.02
N TYR A 353 35.26 -27.10 21.76
CA TYR A 353 33.92 -27.20 21.19
C TYR A 353 33.45 -25.84 20.67
N ARG A 354 33.58 -25.63 19.36
CA ARG A 354 33.16 -24.41 18.66
C ARG A 354 31.98 -24.71 17.77
N VAL A 355 30.82 -24.16 18.12
CA VAL A 355 29.63 -24.26 17.30
C VAL A 355 29.76 -23.30 16.13
N PHE A 356 29.73 -23.84 14.91
CA PHE A 356 29.88 -23.06 13.68
C PHE A 356 28.57 -22.49 13.20
N LEU A 357 27.45 -23.15 13.52
CA LEU A 357 26.13 -22.81 13.00
C LEU A 357 25.05 -23.31 13.95
N LYS A 358 24.03 -22.47 14.18
CA LYS A 358 22.83 -22.83 14.92
C LYS A 358 21.69 -23.06 13.91
N ILE A 359 21.10 -24.25 13.91
CA ILE A 359 20.06 -24.64 12.95
C ILE A 359 18.73 -24.71 13.69
N ILE A 360 17.76 -23.93 13.25
CA ILE A 360 16.39 -23.96 13.75
C ILE A 360 15.61 -25.01 12.95
N ASN A 361 14.92 -25.92 13.63
CA ASN A 361 14.29 -27.08 12.99
C ASN A 361 13.01 -26.70 12.25
N ASP A 362 12.15 -25.95 12.92
CA ASP A 362 10.82 -25.61 12.45
C ASP A 362 10.42 -24.19 12.88
N LEU A 363 9.23 -23.77 12.44
CA LEU A 363 8.69 -22.46 12.77
C LEU A 363 8.29 -22.33 14.24
N ASP A 364 7.95 -23.42 14.92
CA ASP A 364 7.56 -23.39 16.32
C ASP A 364 8.77 -23.12 17.21
N ASP A 365 9.92 -23.74 16.91
CA ASP A 365 11.22 -23.43 17.51
C ASP A 365 11.59 -21.96 17.27
N PHE A 366 11.42 -21.46 16.03
CA PHE A 366 11.68 -20.06 15.72
C PHE A 366 10.77 -19.11 16.51
N ASN A 367 9.47 -19.40 16.61
CA ASN A 367 8.50 -18.59 17.33
C ASN A 367 8.84 -18.52 18.83
N GLN A 368 9.27 -19.64 19.42
CA GLN A 368 9.77 -19.66 20.80
C GLN A 368 11.01 -18.79 20.97
N LEU A 369 11.97 -18.84 20.04
CA LEU A 369 13.13 -17.94 20.05
C LEU A 369 12.75 -16.47 19.86
N HIS A 370 11.72 -16.22 19.06
CA HIS A 370 11.31 -14.87 18.74
C HIS A 370 10.77 -14.12 19.97
N GLN A 371 10.14 -14.84 20.90
CA GLN A 371 9.62 -14.32 22.16
C GLN A 371 10.72 -13.98 23.18
N GLU A 372 11.93 -14.53 23.03
CA GLU A 372 13.05 -14.25 23.94
C GLU A 372 13.69 -12.89 23.67
N LYS A 373 14.19 -12.25 24.74
CA LYS A 373 14.92 -10.98 24.64
C LYS A 373 16.35 -11.22 24.17
N ILE A 374 16.58 -11.05 22.87
CA ILE A 374 17.89 -11.23 22.24
C ILE A 374 18.47 -9.85 21.88
N SER A 375 19.64 -9.52 22.43
CA SER A 375 20.34 -8.27 22.09
C SER A 375 20.94 -8.33 20.68
N ASN A 376 20.92 -7.19 19.97
CA ASN A 376 21.49 -7.02 18.62
C ASN A 376 21.01 -8.10 17.63
N LYS A 377 19.70 -8.36 17.65
CA LYS A 377 19.01 -9.34 16.80
C LYS A 377 18.75 -8.73 15.41
N TYR A 378 19.13 -9.46 14.36
CA TYR A 378 18.82 -9.14 12.97
C TYR A 378 18.16 -10.34 12.33
N ILE A 379 16.95 -10.17 11.78
CA ILE A 379 16.22 -11.24 11.12
C ILE A 379 16.16 -10.94 9.63
N TYR A 380 16.75 -11.80 8.82
CA TYR A 380 16.74 -11.72 7.36
C TYR A 380 15.85 -12.85 6.84
N GLN A 381 14.70 -12.50 6.29
CA GLN A 381 13.78 -13.43 5.66
C GLN A 381 14.02 -13.42 4.15
N MET A 382 14.69 -14.45 3.66
CA MET A 382 15.05 -14.63 2.26
C MET A 382 13.97 -15.48 1.57
N TYR A 383 13.30 -14.93 0.56
CA TYR A 383 12.20 -15.64 -0.12
C TYR A 383 12.30 -15.65 -1.64
N SER A 384 11.80 -16.73 -2.26
CA SER A 384 11.80 -16.91 -3.73
C SER A 384 10.46 -16.59 -4.41
N LYS A 385 9.39 -16.46 -3.62
CA LYS A 385 8.05 -16.11 -4.12
C LYS A 385 7.42 -15.01 -3.29
N ASN A 386 7.08 -15.33 -2.04
CA ASN A 386 6.51 -14.40 -1.06
C ASN A 386 7.18 -14.63 0.31
N PRO A 387 7.24 -13.62 1.18
CA PRO A 387 7.53 -13.82 2.60
C PRO A 387 6.62 -14.90 3.19
N PHE A 388 7.18 -15.78 4.02
CA PHE A 388 6.49 -16.93 4.61
C PHE A 388 6.16 -16.75 6.10
N ILE A 389 6.66 -15.68 6.73
CA ILE A 389 6.32 -15.25 8.08
C ILE A 389 6.12 -13.73 8.09
N ASP A 390 5.10 -13.26 8.79
CA ASP A 390 4.92 -11.84 9.06
C ASP A 390 5.63 -11.48 10.38
N ILE A 391 6.70 -10.69 10.28
CA ILE A 391 7.53 -10.28 11.42
C ILE A 391 7.83 -8.79 11.26
N ASP A 392 7.32 -7.96 12.17
CA ASP A 392 7.45 -6.50 12.10
C ASP A 392 8.92 -6.03 11.95
N ASP A 393 9.85 -6.74 12.60
CA ASP A 393 11.29 -6.40 12.64
C ASP A 393 12.17 -7.16 11.62
N SER A 394 11.59 -7.88 10.64
CA SER A 394 12.39 -8.60 9.64
C SER A 394 12.78 -7.75 8.43
N PHE A 395 13.98 -8.00 7.93
CA PHE A 395 14.38 -7.62 6.58
C PHE A 395 13.94 -8.71 5.62
N ASP A 396 12.84 -8.49 4.91
CA ASP A 396 12.39 -9.40 3.85
C ASP A 396 13.14 -9.06 2.57
N ILE A 397 13.83 -10.04 2.01
CA ILE A 397 14.72 -9.90 0.87
C ILE A 397 14.38 -10.97 -0.14
N TYR A 398 14.05 -10.55 -1.36
CA TYR A 398 13.75 -11.49 -2.44
C TYR A 398 15.02 -11.91 -3.18
N PHE A 399 15.07 -13.19 -3.58
CA PHE A 399 16.12 -13.72 -4.45
C PHE A 399 15.48 -14.52 -5.59
N SER A 400 16.03 -14.37 -6.81
CA SER A 400 15.50 -15.05 -8.00
C SER A 400 16.01 -16.49 -8.16
N ASN A 401 17.22 -16.78 -7.67
CA ASN A 401 17.87 -18.08 -7.73
C ASN A 401 18.96 -18.21 -6.66
N LEU A 402 19.55 -19.39 -6.55
CA LEU A 402 20.58 -19.70 -5.55
C LEU A 402 21.85 -18.85 -5.71
N ASP A 403 22.26 -18.54 -6.94
CA ASP A 403 23.45 -17.71 -7.18
C ASP A 403 23.23 -16.29 -6.69
N CYS A 404 22.02 -15.75 -6.90
CA CYS A 404 21.61 -14.46 -6.38
C CYS A 404 21.67 -14.44 -4.85
N LEU A 405 21.11 -15.47 -4.19
CA LEU A 405 21.15 -15.65 -2.74
C LEU A 405 22.59 -15.72 -2.19
N ARG A 406 23.44 -16.53 -2.83
CA ARG A 406 24.87 -16.64 -2.49
C ARG A 406 25.60 -15.32 -2.67
N GLY A 407 25.34 -14.61 -3.77
CA GLY A 407 25.91 -13.30 -4.03
C GLY A 407 25.45 -12.24 -3.03
N MET A 408 24.29 -12.38 -2.39
CA MET A 408 23.87 -11.43 -1.35
C MET A 408 24.57 -11.69 -0.01
N ILE A 409 24.63 -12.97 0.38
CA ILE A 409 24.96 -13.36 1.75
C ILE A 409 26.41 -13.81 1.92
N CYS A 410 26.96 -14.52 0.93
CA CYS A 410 28.21 -15.28 1.08
C CYS A 410 29.42 -14.59 0.47
N GLU A 411 29.25 -13.97 -0.69
CA GLU A 411 30.27 -13.15 -1.33
C GLU A 411 30.46 -11.83 -0.61
#